data_AF-A0A852WSG9-F1
#
_entry.id   AF-A0A852WSG9-F1
#
_cell.length_a   1.000
_cell.length_b   1.000
_cell.length_c   1.000
_cell.angle_alpha   90.00
_cell.angle_beta   90.00
_cell.angle_gamma   90.00
#
_symmetry.space_group_name_H-M   'P 1'
#
loop_
_entity.id
_entity.type
_entity.pdbx_description
1 polymer ?
#
loop_
_entity_poly.entity_id
_entity_poly.type
_entity_poly.pdbx_seq_one_letter_code
_entity_poly.pdbx_strand_id
1 'polypeptide(L)'
;MAISLRRGERLPSAVRSAIALGPGERVLSWAREEASGTTVVATNHALHAVGAAGDQMLARPWHEVDGGTWSPELTQLTVTWVDGSRPSQWVLGATNLLPETLRERVQASVVLAQRIELGPRRSARVVLRQDLATGDLVEQVVLGRGVRADDAEMNARTDAVLAYLREQVGR
;
A
#
# COMPACT_ATOMS: atom_id res chain seq x y z
N MET A 1 -20.94 -14.64 26.89
CA MET A 1 -21.06 -14.07 25.54
C MET A 1 -20.25 -14.91 24.58
N ALA A 2 -20.90 -15.57 23.62
CA ALA A 2 -20.20 -16.40 22.64
C ALA A 2 -19.66 -15.49 21.52
N ILE A 3 -18.34 -15.39 21.40
CA ILE A 3 -17.69 -14.77 20.24
C ILE A 3 -17.90 -15.73 19.07
N SER A 4 -18.90 -15.44 18.25
CA SER A 4 -19.15 -16.15 17.01
C SER A 4 -18.04 -15.78 16.02
N LEU A 5 -17.00 -16.60 15.98
CA LEU A 5 -16.03 -16.63 14.89
C LEU A 5 -16.77 -17.08 13.63
N ARG A 6 -17.41 -16.15 12.92
CA ARG A 6 -17.96 -16.42 11.59
C ARG A 6 -16.78 -16.88 10.73
N ARG A 7 -16.81 -18.15 10.36
CA ARG A 7 -15.96 -18.78 9.36
C ARG A 7 -15.89 -17.82 8.16
N GLY A 8 -14.73 -17.19 7.96
CA GLY A 8 -14.55 -16.14 6.96
C GLY A 8 -15.08 -16.61 5.62
N GLU A 9 -15.94 -15.79 5.01
CA GLU A 9 -16.52 -16.08 3.71
C GLU A 9 -15.38 -16.35 2.72
N ARG A 10 -15.48 -17.46 1.98
CA ARG A 10 -14.44 -17.83 1.02
C ARG A 10 -14.47 -16.81 -0.12
N LEU A 11 -13.30 -16.32 -0.52
CA LEU A 11 -13.17 -15.46 -1.69
C LEU A 11 -13.87 -16.12 -2.90
N PRO A 12 -14.76 -15.41 -3.62
CA PRO A 12 -15.43 -15.95 -4.79
C PRO A 12 -14.45 -16.53 -5.82
N SER A 13 -14.80 -17.66 -6.44
CA SER A 13 -13.91 -18.35 -7.38
C SER A 13 -13.55 -17.48 -8.59
N ALA A 14 -14.50 -16.72 -9.12
CA ALA A 14 -14.25 -15.78 -10.22
C ALA A 14 -13.18 -14.73 -9.85
N VAL A 15 -13.26 -14.16 -8.65
CA VAL A 15 -12.28 -13.19 -8.14
C VAL A 15 -10.92 -13.85 -7.94
N ARG A 16 -10.90 -15.06 -7.36
CA ARG A 16 -9.67 -15.84 -7.19
C ARG A 16 -8.99 -16.16 -8.52
N SER A 17 -9.76 -16.50 -9.55
CA SER A 17 -9.23 -16.76 -10.89
C SER A 17 -8.73 -15.49 -11.56
N ALA A 18 -9.41 -14.35 -11.36
CA ALA A 18 -9.05 -13.07 -11.95
C ALA A 18 -7.70 -12.53 -11.44
N ILE A 19 -7.45 -12.60 -10.12
CA ILE A 19 -6.20 -12.08 -9.54
C ILE A 19 -4.96 -12.93 -9.86
N ALA A 20 -5.14 -14.16 -10.36
CA ALA A 20 -4.07 -15.07 -10.79
C ALA A 20 -2.84 -15.09 -9.84
N LEU A 21 -3.07 -15.45 -8.57
CA LEU A 21 -2.05 -15.41 -7.50
C LEU A 21 -0.70 -16.03 -7.94
N GLY A 22 0.37 -15.27 -7.74
CA GLY A 22 1.73 -15.74 -8.02
C GLY A 22 2.19 -16.83 -7.05
N PRO A 23 3.34 -17.48 -7.32
CA PRO A 23 3.94 -18.43 -6.39
C PRO A 23 4.13 -17.83 -4.98
N GLY A 24 3.67 -18.54 -3.95
CA GLY A 24 3.77 -18.08 -2.56
C GLY A 24 2.80 -16.96 -2.17
N GLU A 25 2.02 -16.42 -3.11
CA GLU A 25 1.02 -15.40 -2.83
C GLU A 25 -0.23 -16.02 -2.20
N ARG A 26 -0.71 -15.44 -1.10
CA ARG A 26 -1.90 -15.86 -0.36
C ARG A 26 -2.77 -14.67 0.02
N VAL A 27 -4.08 -14.88 -0.08
CA VAL A 27 -5.09 -13.92 0.39
C VAL A 27 -5.03 -13.82 1.91
N LEU A 28 -4.93 -12.61 2.42
CA LEU A 28 -4.96 -12.30 3.85
C LEU A 28 -6.35 -11.84 4.27
N SER A 29 -6.94 -10.93 3.50
CA SER A 29 -8.29 -10.43 3.71
C SER A 29 -8.88 -9.90 2.41
N TRP A 30 -10.20 -9.78 2.37
CA TRP A 30 -10.92 -9.21 1.25
C TRP A 30 -12.23 -8.57 1.73
N ALA A 31 -12.75 -7.65 0.94
CA ALA A 31 -14.07 -7.04 1.15
C ALA A 31 -14.69 -6.69 -0.21
N ARG A 32 -16.02 -6.62 -0.27
CA ARG A 32 -16.76 -6.26 -1.48
C ARG A 32 -17.51 -4.96 -1.27
N GLU A 33 -17.37 -4.06 -2.23
CA GLU A 33 -18.18 -2.86 -2.33
C GLU A 33 -19.55 -3.21 -2.92
N GLU A 34 -20.62 -2.88 -2.21
CA GLU A 34 -21.98 -3.25 -2.58
C GLU A 34 -22.46 -2.49 -3.83
N ALA A 35 -22.14 -1.19 -3.94
CA ALA A 35 -22.62 -0.34 -5.00
C ALA A 35 -22.07 -0.72 -6.40
N SER A 36 -20.77 -1.00 -6.50
CA SER A 36 -20.12 -1.36 -7.77
C SER A 36 -20.00 -2.87 -7.97
N GLY A 37 -20.12 -3.64 -6.90
CA GLY A 37 -19.79 -5.07 -6.88
C GLY A 37 -18.28 -5.36 -6.91
N THR A 38 -17.42 -4.33 -6.83
CA THR A 38 -15.96 -4.49 -6.82
C THR A 38 -15.51 -5.24 -5.57
N THR A 39 -14.66 -6.26 -5.74
CA THR A 39 -14.03 -6.99 -4.65
C THR A 39 -12.58 -6.54 -4.50
N VAL A 40 -12.23 -5.99 -3.35
CA VAL A 40 -10.86 -5.61 -3.00
C VAL A 40 -10.23 -6.73 -2.20
N VAL A 41 -9.03 -7.15 -2.59
CA VAL A 41 -8.32 -8.30 -2.02
C VAL A 41 -6.93 -7.87 -1.61
N ALA A 42 -6.62 -8.03 -0.33
CA ALA A 42 -5.27 -7.83 0.20
C ALA A 42 -4.57 -9.20 0.31
N THR A 43 -3.44 -9.34 -0.37
CA THR A 43 -2.58 -10.52 -0.28
C THR A 43 -1.32 -10.20 0.52
N ASN A 44 -0.47 -11.19 0.75
CA ASN A 44 0.86 -10.94 1.31
C ASN A 44 1.79 -10.16 0.36
N HIS A 45 1.53 -10.12 -0.95
CA HIS A 45 2.40 -9.46 -1.93
C HIS A 45 1.83 -8.15 -2.51
N ALA A 46 0.51 -8.07 -2.67
CA ALA A 46 -0.12 -6.95 -3.38
C ALA A 46 -1.55 -6.65 -2.90
N LEU A 47 -2.04 -5.48 -3.29
CA LEU A 47 -3.43 -5.08 -3.23
C LEU A 47 -4.06 -5.24 -4.62
N HIS A 48 -5.20 -5.93 -4.67
CA HIS A 48 -5.95 -6.17 -5.90
C HIS A 48 -7.36 -5.61 -5.80
N ALA A 49 -7.94 -5.24 -6.93
CA ALA A 49 -9.36 -4.94 -7.06
C ALA A 49 -9.90 -5.61 -8.32
N VAL A 50 -11.01 -6.32 -8.18
CA VAL A 50 -11.68 -7.04 -9.26
C VAL A 50 -13.11 -6.54 -9.38
N GLY A 51 -13.49 -6.12 -10.59
CA GLY A 51 -14.84 -5.64 -10.88
C GLY A 51 -15.89 -6.74 -10.79
N ALA A 52 -17.16 -6.36 -10.82
CA ALA A 52 -18.27 -7.32 -10.74
C ALA A 52 -18.28 -8.33 -11.89
N ALA A 53 -17.71 -7.98 -13.06
CA ALA A 53 -17.59 -8.85 -14.22
C ALA A 53 -16.40 -9.82 -14.14
N GLY A 54 -15.58 -9.73 -13.08
CA GLY A 54 -14.36 -10.53 -12.92
C GLY A 54 -13.14 -9.93 -13.62
N ASP A 55 -13.22 -8.70 -14.11
CA ASP A 55 -12.10 -7.95 -14.68
C ASP A 55 -11.18 -7.44 -13.56
N GLN A 56 -9.87 -7.65 -13.72
CA GLN A 56 -8.89 -7.13 -12.77
C GLN A 56 -8.68 -5.64 -13.03
N MET A 57 -9.23 -4.81 -12.15
CA MET A 57 -9.14 -3.35 -12.22
C MET A 57 -7.83 -2.82 -11.63
N LEU A 58 -7.23 -3.57 -10.71
CA LEU A 58 -6.04 -3.17 -9.96
C LEU A 58 -5.22 -4.40 -9.56
N ALA A 59 -3.90 -4.30 -9.73
CA ALA A 59 -2.89 -5.17 -9.13
C ALA A 59 -1.68 -4.30 -8.78
N ARG A 60 -1.49 -3.98 -7.50
CA ARG A 60 -0.44 -3.07 -7.04
C ARG A 60 0.36 -3.72 -5.91
N PRO A 61 1.66 -3.97 -6.09
CA PRO A 61 2.54 -4.39 -5.00
C PRO A 61 2.49 -3.42 -3.82
N TRP A 62 2.74 -3.92 -2.61
CA TRP A 62 2.65 -3.09 -1.40
C TRP A 62 3.63 -1.91 -1.38
N HIS A 63 4.79 -2.03 -2.04
CA HIS A 63 5.76 -0.94 -2.15
C HIS A 63 5.25 0.23 -3.03
N GLU A 64 4.23 0.02 -3.86
CA GLU A 64 3.59 1.06 -4.68
C GLU A 64 2.45 1.78 -3.94
N VAL A 65 2.04 1.29 -2.76
CA VAL A 65 1.05 1.93 -1.90
C VAL A 65 1.74 2.94 -0.99
N ASP A 66 1.37 4.21 -1.12
CA ASP A 66 1.91 5.26 -0.25
C ASP A 66 1.27 5.19 1.14
N GLY A 67 -0.06 5.06 1.20
CA GLY A 67 -0.80 4.96 2.45
C GLY A 67 -2.26 4.59 2.25
N GLY A 68 -2.97 4.41 3.38
CA GLY A 68 -4.40 4.17 3.39
C GLY A 68 -5.07 4.84 4.58
N THR A 69 -6.26 5.39 4.35
CA THR A 69 -7.10 6.03 5.36
C THR A 69 -8.46 5.35 5.38
N TRP A 70 -8.94 5.04 6.58
CA TRP A 70 -10.29 4.52 6.81
C TRP A 70 -11.17 5.60 7.44
N SER A 71 -12.33 5.87 6.85
CA SER A 71 -13.41 6.63 7.48
C SER A 71 -14.47 5.66 8.01
N PRO A 72 -14.61 5.51 9.34
CA PRO A 72 -15.68 4.73 9.94
C PRO A 72 -17.08 5.25 9.58
N GLU A 73 -17.23 6.58 9.44
CA GLU A 73 -18.51 7.24 9.17
C GLU A 73 -19.01 6.92 7.76
N LEU A 74 -18.12 6.91 6.77
CA LEU A 74 -18.44 6.59 5.39
C LEU A 74 -18.26 5.10 5.08
N THR A 75 -17.71 4.31 6.01
CA THR A 75 -17.21 2.95 5.78
C THR A 75 -16.30 2.86 4.55
N GLN A 76 -15.51 3.90 4.34
CA GLN A 76 -14.73 4.10 3.13
C GLN A 76 -13.23 3.92 3.40
N LEU A 77 -12.60 3.07 2.58
CA LEU A 77 -11.15 2.95 2.48
C LEU A 77 -10.67 3.83 1.32
N THR A 78 -9.76 4.76 1.59
CA THR A 78 -9.03 5.53 0.58
C THR A 78 -7.57 5.09 0.57
N VAL A 79 -7.04 4.76 -0.60
CA VAL A 79 -5.64 4.32 -0.80
C VAL A 79 -4.94 5.30 -1.72
N THR A 80 -3.76 5.77 -1.30
CA THR A 80 -2.91 6.67 -2.06
C THR A 80 -1.69 5.94 -2.60
N TRP A 81 -1.19 6.40 -3.74
CA TRP A 81 -0.14 5.73 -4.52
C TRP A 81 1.16 6.54 -4.51
N VAL A 82 2.29 5.83 -4.53
CA VAL A 82 3.61 6.46 -4.50
C VAL A 82 3.91 7.31 -5.74
N ASP A 83 3.28 6.96 -6.87
CA ASP A 83 3.43 7.65 -8.16
C ASP A 83 2.55 8.91 -8.29
N GLY A 84 1.77 9.23 -7.25
CA GLY A 84 0.84 10.36 -7.26
C GLY A 84 -0.39 10.17 -8.17
N SER A 85 -0.64 8.94 -8.64
CA SER A 85 -1.87 8.63 -9.37
C SER A 85 -3.12 8.85 -8.51
N ARG A 86 -4.29 8.91 -9.16
CA ARG A 86 -5.56 9.19 -8.48
C ARG A 86 -5.79 8.17 -7.35
N PRO A 87 -6.14 8.61 -6.13
CA PRO A 87 -6.44 7.70 -5.03
C PRO A 87 -7.58 6.75 -5.41
N SER A 88 -7.48 5.50 -4.95
CA SER A 88 -8.57 4.54 -5.07
C SER A 88 -9.43 4.57 -3.82
N GLN A 89 -10.75 4.49 -3.99
CA GLN A 89 -11.71 4.60 -2.90
C GLN A 89 -12.76 3.51 -3.01
N TRP A 90 -13.06 2.85 -1.89
CA TRP A 90 -14.08 1.80 -1.83
C TRP A 90 -14.88 1.88 -0.53
N VAL A 91 -16.20 1.70 -0.63
CA VAL A 91 -17.12 1.60 0.51
C VAL A 91 -17.32 0.13 0.87
N LEU A 92 -16.70 -0.32 1.96
CA LEU A 92 -16.47 -1.76 2.25
C LEU A 92 -17.28 -2.31 3.43
N GLY A 93 -18.22 -1.53 3.95
CA GLY A 93 -19.01 -1.87 5.14
C GLY A 93 -18.18 -1.87 6.42
N ALA A 94 -18.86 -1.82 7.58
CA ALA A 94 -18.20 -1.56 8.86
C ALA A 94 -17.43 -2.75 9.45
N THR A 95 -17.63 -3.97 8.96
CA THR A 95 -17.04 -5.19 9.54
C THR A 95 -16.15 -5.90 8.52
N ASN A 96 -14.93 -5.40 8.33
CA ASN A 96 -13.93 -6.05 7.50
C ASN A 96 -12.51 -5.76 8.05
N LEU A 97 -11.55 -6.64 7.76
CA LEU A 97 -10.15 -6.53 8.23
C LEU A 97 -9.23 -5.87 7.19
N LEU A 98 -9.81 -5.32 6.11
CA LEU A 98 -9.05 -4.84 4.98
C LEU A 98 -8.23 -3.57 5.35
N PRO A 99 -8.77 -2.57 6.09
CA PRO A 99 -7.99 -1.44 6.57
C PRO A 99 -6.78 -1.85 7.43
N GLU A 100 -6.97 -2.79 8.35
CA GLU A 100 -5.91 -3.29 9.23
C GLU A 100 -4.86 -4.02 8.41
N THR A 101 -5.28 -4.93 7.52
CA THR A 101 -4.37 -5.69 6.65
C THR A 101 -3.57 -4.76 5.75
N LEU A 102 -4.23 -3.77 5.14
CA LEU A 102 -3.56 -2.78 4.30
C LEU A 102 -2.52 -2.02 5.09
N ARG A 103 -2.88 -1.49 6.27
CA ARG A 103 -1.92 -0.78 7.13
C ARG A 103 -0.72 -1.65 7.48
N GLU A 104 -0.97 -2.89 7.90
CA GLU A 104 0.10 -3.84 8.24
C GLU A 104 1.01 -4.16 7.05
N ARG A 105 0.45 -4.39 5.86
CA ARG A 105 1.25 -4.74 4.68
C ARG A 105 2.01 -3.54 4.13
N VAL A 106 1.40 -2.36 4.13
CA VAL A 106 2.10 -1.10 3.80
C VAL A 106 3.26 -0.88 4.76
N GLN A 107 3.05 -1.06 6.07
CA GLN A 107 4.13 -0.97 7.06
C GLN A 107 5.21 -2.02 6.84
N ALA A 108 4.85 -3.27 6.55
CA ALA A 108 5.80 -4.35 6.28
C ALA A 108 6.63 -4.08 5.01
N SER A 109 6.09 -3.35 4.04
CA SER A 109 6.83 -2.93 2.84
C SER A 109 7.85 -1.84 3.13
N VAL A 110 7.82 -1.15 4.28
CA VAL A 110 8.76 -0.08 4.60
C VAL A 110 9.93 -0.67 5.38
N VAL A 111 11.10 -0.69 4.77
CA VAL A 111 12.35 -1.15 5.40
C VAL A 111 12.95 -0.04 6.25
N LEU A 112 13.01 1.17 5.69
CA LEU A 112 13.52 2.34 6.39
C LEU A 112 12.80 3.60 5.93
N ALA A 113 12.57 4.53 6.85
CA ALA A 113 12.10 5.87 6.53
C ALA A 113 12.95 6.90 7.28
N GLN A 114 13.56 7.82 6.53
CA GLN A 114 14.35 8.90 7.09
C GLN A 114 13.80 10.25 6.62
N ARG A 115 13.56 11.12 7.60
CA ARG A 115 13.16 12.50 7.35
C ARG A 115 14.40 13.38 7.21
N ILE A 116 14.41 14.21 6.17
CA ILE A 116 15.45 15.19 5.88
C ILE A 116 14.88 16.57 6.18
N GLU A 117 15.43 17.25 7.17
CA GLU A 117 15.09 18.65 7.49
C GLU A 117 15.99 19.60 6.68
N LEU A 118 15.37 20.48 5.89
CA LEU A 118 16.05 21.45 5.00
C LEU A 118 15.85 22.90 5.49
N GLY A 119 15.28 23.07 6.69
CA GLY A 119 15.02 24.36 7.32
C GLY A 119 13.54 24.56 7.69
N PRO A 120 13.16 25.76 8.13
CA PRO A 120 11.80 26.04 8.60
C PRO A 120 10.76 25.72 7.52
N ARG A 121 9.88 24.76 7.81
CA ARG A 121 8.81 24.28 6.90
C ARG A 121 9.28 23.62 5.60
N ARG A 122 10.58 23.31 5.45
CA ARG A 122 11.13 22.56 4.32
C ARG A 122 11.62 21.20 4.81
N SER A 123 10.97 20.14 4.35
CA SER A 123 11.38 18.78 4.69
C SER A 123 11.18 17.85 3.50
N ALA A 124 11.94 16.77 3.46
CA ALA A 124 11.71 15.64 2.58
C ALA A 124 11.71 14.36 3.41
N ARG A 125 11.18 13.27 2.86
CA ARG A 125 11.26 11.95 3.46
C ARG A 125 11.75 10.97 2.41
N VAL A 126 12.84 10.30 2.73
CA VAL A 126 13.34 9.17 1.94
C VAL A 126 12.80 7.91 2.58
N VAL A 127 12.23 7.03 1.75
CA VAL A 127 11.66 5.76 2.16
C VAL A 127 12.29 4.69 1.30
N LEU A 128 12.91 3.72 1.95
CA LEU A 128 13.31 2.49 1.31
C LEU A 128 12.21 1.47 1.56
N ARG A 129 11.61 1.00 0.46
CA ARG A 129 10.56 -0.01 0.49
C ARG A 129 11.06 -1.31 -0.09
N GLN A 130 10.40 -2.41 0.27
CA GLN A 130 10.69 -3.74 -0.22
C GLN A 130 9.48 -4.27 -0.99
N ASP A 131 9.74 -4.84 -2.16
CA ASP A 131 8.79 -5.71 -2.82
C ASP A 131 8.63 -7.00 -2.00
N LEU A 132 7.44 -7.21 -1.46
CA LEU A 132 7.15 -8.36 -0.61
C LEU A 132 7.05 -9.69 -1.39
N ALA A 133 7.02 -9.66 -2.72
CA ALA A 133 7.07 -10.85 -3.56
C ALA A 133 8.52 -11.28 -3.87
N THR A 134 9.40 -10.34 -4.22
CA THR A 134 10.77 -10.66 -4.68
C THR A 134 11.85 -10.40 -3.62
N GLY A 135 11.57 -9.48 -2.69
CA GLY A 135 12.55 -8.96 -1.75
C GLY A 135 13.37 -7.78 -2.28
N ASP A 136 13.12 -7.33 -3.50
CA ASP A 136 13.84 -6.20 -4.10
C ASP A 136 13.54 -4.90 -3.36
N LEU A 137 14.53 -4.01 -3.31
CA LEU A 137 14.40 -2.72 -2.64
C LEU A 137 14.09 -1.62 -3.66
N VAL A 138 13.12 -0.79 -3.31
CA VAL A 138 12.66 0.35 -4.10
C VAL A 138 12.81 1.62 -3.27
N GLU A 139 13.51 2.60 -3.84
CA GLU A 139 13.74 3.88 -3.20
C GLU A 139 12.68 4.89 -3.61
N GLN A 140 12.14 5.58 -2.61
CA GLN A 140 11.12 6.59 -2.81
C GLN A 140 11.51 7.86 -2.08
N VAL A 141 11.47 8.98 -2.81
CA VAL A 141 11.69 10.32 -2.26
C VAL A 141 10.36 11.04 -2.24
N VAL A 142 9.83 11.29 -1.04
CA VAL A 142 8.60 12.06 -0.84
C VAL A 142 8.98 13.48 -0.45
N LEU A 143 8.72 14.42 -1.35
CA LEU A 143 8.94 15.83 -1.09
C LEU A 143 7.89 16.35 -0.10
N GLY A 144 8.34 16.97 0.98
CA GLY A 144 7.46 17.70 1.89
C GLY A 144 7.12 19.08 1.34
N ARG A 145 6.27 19.80 2.06
CA ARG A 145 5.85 21.15 1.67
C ARG A 145 7.07 22.08 1.52
N GLY A 146 7.03 22.96 0.52
CA GLY A 146 8.05 24.00 0.31
C GLY A 146 9.35 23.54 -0.33
N VAL A 147 9.43 22.31 -0.83
CA VAL A 147 10.61 21.74 -1.48
C VAL A 147 10.27 21.36 -2.91
N ARG A 148 11.14 21.71 -3.87
CA ARG A 148 10.99 21.36 -5.29
C ARG A 148 11.93 20.21 -5.65
N ALA A 149 11.58 19.45 -6.69
CA ALA A 149 12.38 18.32 -7.16
C ALA A 149 13.75 18.75 -7.75
N ASP A 150 13.86 20.00 -8.24
CA ASP A 150 15.07 20.58 -8.81
C ASP A 150 15.98 21.26 -7.77
N ASP A 151 15.62 21.17 -6.48
CA ASP A 151 16.40 21.76 -5.38
C ASP A 151 17.71 20.97 -5.17
N ALA A 152 18.82 21.57 -5.59
CA ALA A 152 20.14 20.93 -5.54
C ALA A 152 20.59 20.56 -4.12
N GLU A 153 20.23 21.34 -3.09
CA GLU A 153 20.55 21.01 -1.70
C GLU A 153 19.77 19.77 -1.25
N MET A 154 18.49 19.67 -1.65
CA MET A 154 17.66 18.50 -1.36
C MET A 154 18.17 17.25 -2.07
N ASN A 155 18.52 17.35 -3.35
CA ASN A 155 19.01 16.22 -4.13
C ASN A 155 20.31 15.68 -3.52
N ALA A 156 21.28 16.55 -3.20
CA ALA A 156 22.54 16.15 -2.58
C ALA A 156 22.35 15.46 -1.22
N ARG A 157 21.44 15.96 -0.37
CA ARG A 157 21.14 15.33 0.93
C ARG A 157 20.41 14.00 0.77
N THR A 158 19.50 13.91 -0.20
CA THR A 158 18.77 12.69 -0.52
C THR A 158 19.71 11.60 -1.01
N ASP A 159 20.62 11.93 -1.92
CA ASP A 159 21.63 10.99 -2.45
C ASP A 159 22.56 10.48 -1.35
N ALA A 160 23.01 11.35 -0.45
CA ALA A 160 23.84 10.97 0.70
C ALA A 160 23.08 10.03 1.66
N VAL A 161 21.80 10.30 1.93
CA VAL A 161 20.97 9.42 2.75
C VAL A 161 20.76 8.08 2.06
N LEU A 162 20.41 8.06 0.77
CA LEU A 162 20.21 6.83 0.00
C LEU A 162 21.46 5.96 -0.04
N ALA A 163 22.65 6.57 -0.25
CA ALA A 163 23.92 5.85 -0.18
C ALA A 163 24.11 5.17 1.19
N TYR A 164 23.87 5.91 2.28
CA TYR A 164 23.91 5.35 3.65
C TYR A 164 22.87 4.25 3.87
N LEU A 165 21.66 4.37 3.30
CA LEU A 165 20.62 3.35 3.44
C LEU A 165 21.00 2.05 2.73
N ARG A 166 21.55 2.16 1.52
CA ARG A 166 22.01 1.00 0.74
C ARG A 166 23.10 0.22 1.49
N GLU A 167 24.03 0.91 2.13
CA GLU A 167 25.06 0.28 2.97
C GLU A 167 24.46 -0.48 4.17
N GLN A 168 23.38 0.03 4.77
CA GLN A 168 22.73 -0.63 5.91
C GLN A 168 21.96 -1.90 5.52
N VAL A 169 21.39 -1.95 4.31
CA VAL A 169 20.57 -3.09 3.87
C VAL A 169 21.37 -4.13 3.06
N GLY A 170 22.49 -3.75 2.45
CA GLY A 170 23.38 -4.64 1.70
C GLY A 170 24.27 -5.56 2.55
N ARG A 171 23.73 -6.16 3.62
CA ARG A 171 24.44 -7.12 4.49
C ARG A 171 23.94 -8.54 4.32
#